data_AF-A0A3D0R0U9-F1
#
_entry.id   AF-A0A3D0R0U9-F1
#
_cell.length_a   1.000
_cell.length_b   1.000
_cell.length_c   1.000
_cell.angle_alpha   90.00
_cell.angle_beta   90.00
_cell.angle_gamma   90.00
#
_symmetry.space_group_name_H-M   'P 1'
#
loop_
_entity.id
_entity.type
_entity.pdbx_description
1 polymer ?
#
loop_
_entity_poly.entity_id
_entity_poly.type
_entity_poly.pdbx_seq_one_letter_code
_entity_poly.pdbx_strand_id
1 'polypeptide(L)'
;MVMFTSSTASAHGAMMEPGSRTFFCWQDGRTPQGNIDPQNPACDAAVAQSGDNSLYNWFSVLRSDGAGRTVGFIPDGQLCSGGNPGYSGFDLARDDWPVTHLTAGAQLDFSYNAWAA
;
A
#
# COMPACT_ATOMS: atom_id res chain seq x y z
N MET A 1 -4.00 8.23 -39.46
CA MET A 1 -3.76 7.40 -38.26
C MET A 1 -3.28 8.35 -37.18
N VAL A 2 -4.12 8.64 -36.17
CA VAL A 2 -3.73 9.47 -35.03
C VAL A 2 -3.14 8.53 -33.99
N MET A 3 -1.85 8.70 -33.68
CA MET A 3 -1.16 7.98 -32.62
C MET A 3 -1.32 8.79 -31.34
N PHE A 4 -2.10 8.28 -30.38
CA PHE A 4 -2.10 8.82 -29.02
C PHE A 4 -0.88 8.26 -28.29
N THR A 5 0.12 9.10 -28.03
CA THR A 5 1.14 8.77 -27.03
C THR A 5 0.57 9.15 -25.66
N SER A 6 0.08 8.19 -24.89
CA SER A 6 -0.18 8.47 -23.47
C SER A 6 1.14 8.85 -22.82
N SER A 7 1.19 9.98 -22.10
CA SER A 7 2.29 10.21 -21.17
C SER A 7 2.39 9.00 -20.24
N THR A 8 3.60 8.63 -19.84
CA THR A 8 3.78 7.61 -18.79
C THR A 8 3.06 8.08 -17.54
N ALA A 9 2.03 7.36 -17.11
CA ALA A 9 1.35 7.65 -15.86
C ALA A 9 2.36 7.46 -14.72
N SER A 10 2.81 8.56 -14.13
CA SER A 10 3.64 8.55 -12.93
C SER A 10 2.71 8.55 -11.72
N ALA A 11 1.98 7.46 -11.51
CA ALA A 11 1.03 7.35 -10.41
C ALA A 11 1.69 6.70 -9.20
N HIS A 12 1.94 7.50 -8.17
CA HIS A 12 2.38 7.03 -6.85
C HIS A 12 1.40 7.54 -5.79
N GLY A 13 0.98 6.66 -4.89
CA GLY A 13 0.03 7.02 -3.86
C GLY A 13 -0.55 5.83 -3.11
N ALA A 14 -1.19 6.12 -1.99
CA ALA A 14 -1.93 5.13 -1.21
C ALA A 14 -3.04 5.80 -0.39
N MET A 15 -4.02 5.00 0.05
CA MET A 15 -5.08 5.44 0.95
C MET A 15 -4.50 5.93 2.28
N MET A 16 -4.95 7.10 2.74
CA MET A 16 -4.61 7.70 4.04
C MET A 16 -5.81 7.69 5.00
N GLU A 17 -7.04 7.81 4.50
CA GLU A 17 -8.27 7.68 5.30
C GLU A 17 -9.36 6.95 4.49
N PRO A 18 -9.83 5.76 4.92
CA PRO A 18 -9.18 4.91 5.92
C PRO A 18 -7.80 4.47 5.42
N GLY A 19 -6.81 4.42 6.31
CA GLY A 19 -5.42 4.20 5.92
C GLY A 19 -5.17 2.81 5.34
N SER A 20 -4.32 2.76 4.31
CA SER A 20 -3.77 1.49 3.79
C SER A 20 -2.82 0.85 4.81
N ARG A 21 -2.59 -0.47 4.70
CA ARG A 21 -1.62 -1.19 5.55
C ARG A 21 -0.22 -0.57 5.46
N THR A 22 0.25 -0.24 4.26
CA THR A 22 1.57 0.37 4.07
C THR A 22 1.65 1.76 4.69
N PHE A 23 0.61 2.59 4.56
CA PHE A 23 0.57 3.91 5.19
C PHE A 23 0.58 3.82 6.71
N PHE A 24 -0.29 2.99 7.31
CA PHE A 24 -0.33 2.84 8.76
C PHE A 24 0.95 2.23 9.32
N CYS A 25 1.53 1.23 8.66
CA CYS A 25 2.80 0.66 9.10
C CYS A 25 3.97 1.64 8.93
N TRP A 26 3.93 2.52 7.93
CA TRP A 26 4.89 3.62 7.83
C TRP A 26 4.72 4.64 8.96
N GLN A 27 3.48 4.99 9.33
CA GLN A 27 3.24 5.88 10.47
C GLN A 27 3.68 5.25 11.79
N ASP A 28 3.41 3.96 11.98
CA ASP A 28 3.80 3.18 13.16
C ASP A 28 5.32 3.06 13.27
N GLY A 29 6.01 2.76 12.18
CA GLY A 29 7.44 2.45 12.19
C GLY A 29 8.39 3.61 11.91
N ARG A 30 7.91 4.80 11.52
CA ARG A 30 8.83 5.91 11.22
C ARG A 30 9.44 6.50 12.49
N THR A 31 10.77 6.44 12.60
CA THR A 31 11.50 7.10 13.70
C THR A 31 11.91 8.54 13.33
N PRO A 32 12.25 9.39 14.33
CA PRO A 32 12.87 10.69 14.10
C PRO A 32 14.23 10.63 13.38
N GLN A 33 14.94 9.52 13.50
CA GLN A 33 16.24 9.27 12.84
C GLN A 33 16.07 8.86 11.37
N GLY A 34 14.84 8.59 10.93
CA GLY A 34 14.52 8.25 9.55
C GLY A 34 14.68 6.77 9.21
N ASN A 35 14.95 5.90 10.20
CA ASN A 35 14.84 4.46 10.01
C ASN A 35 13.40 3.97 10.21
N ILE A 36 13.16 2.73 9.80
CA ILE A 36 11.91 2.00 10.04
C ILE A 36 12.11 1.09 11.25
N ASP A 37 11.21 1.19 12.23
CA ASP A 37 11.18 0.41 13.47
C ASP A 37 9.71 0.23 13.90
N PRO A 38 8.95 -0.69 13.28
CA PRO A 38 7.53 -0.87 13.54
C PRO A 38 7.27 -1.44 14.94
N GLN A 39 6.27 -0.88 15.62
CA GLN A 39 5.86 -1.31 16.95
C GLN A 39 4.65 -2.26 16.89
N ASN A 40 3.82 -2.16 15.86
CA ASN A 40 2.70 -3.06 15.64
C ASN A 40 3.20 -4.43 15.13
N PRO A 41 2.78 -5.57 15.71
CA PRO A 41 3.31 -6.89 15.33
C PRO A 41 3.01 -7.31 13.89
N ALA A 42 1.90 -6.87 13.30
CA ALA A 42 1.64 -7.13 11.88
C ALA A 42 2.55 -6.28 10.98
N CYS A 43 2.81 -5.03 11.35
CA CYS A 43 3.74 -4.16 10.63
C CYS A 43 5.18 -4.67 10.70
N ASP A 44 5.63 -5.10 11.88
CA ASP A 44 6.93 -5.75 12.05
C ASP A 44 7.05 -7.01 11.18
N ALA A 45 6.04 -7.90 11.21
CA ALA A 45 6.02 -9.09 10.37
C ALA A 45 6.03 -8.75 8.85
N ALA A 46 5.32 -7.70 8.45
CA ALA A 46 5.27 -7.25 7.06
C ALA A 46 6.64 -6.76 6.56
N VAL A 47 7.34 -6.00 7.40
CA VAL A 47 8.69 -5.49 7.15
C VAL A 47 9.71 -6.62 7.21
N ALA A 48 9.59 -7.58 8.13
CA ALA A 48 10.43 -8.77 8.17
C ALA A 48 10.38 -9.57 6.86
N GLN A 49 9.23 -9.59 6.18
CA GLN A 49 9.05 -10.27 4.89
C GLN A 49 9.39 -9.38 3.67
N SER A 50 9.12 -8.08 3.72
CA SER A 50 9.22 -7.18 2.56
C SER A 50 10.47 -6.26 2.56
N GLY A 51 11.12 -6.15 3.71
CA GLY A 51 12.21 -5.21 4.01
C GLY A 51 11.73 -3.76 4.22
N ASP A 52 12.53 -2.95 4.93
CA ASP A 52 12.22 -1.55 5.26
C ASP A 52 11.86 -0.68 4.05
N ASN A 53 12.43 -1.02 2.89
CA ASN A 53 12.20 -0.27 1.65
C ASN A 53 10.73 -0.25 1.23
N SER A 54 9.93 -1.25 1.65
CA SER A 54 8.49 -1.25 1.43
C SER A 54 7.79 -0.11 2.18
N LEU A 55 8.33 0.34 3.32
CA LEU A 55 7.79 1.46 4.09
C LEU A 55 8.44 2.81 3.74
N TYR A 56 9.69 2.84 3.29
CA TYR A 56 10.23 4.07 2.64
C TYR A 56 9.44 4.43 1.38
N ASN A 57 8.87 3.42 0.71
CA ASN A 57 8.05 3.55 -0.48
C ASN A 57 6.61 3.10 -0.23
N TRP A 58 6.02 3.49 0.91
CA TRP A 58 4.67 3.07 1.30
C TRP A 58 3.58 3.42 0.26
N PHE A 59 3.85 4.39 -0.60
CA PHE A 59 3.02 4.88 -1.70
C PHE A 59 3.25 4.18 -3.05
N SER A 60 4.11 3.15 -3.13
CA SER A 60 4.54 2.53 -4.40
C SER A 60 4.08 1.09 -4.57
N VAL A 61 2.95 0.69 -3.96
CA VAL A 61 2.29 -0.59 -4.27
C VAL A 61 1.69 -0.53 -5.67
N LEU A 62 2.50 -0.83 -6.68
CA LEU A 62 2.15 -0.62 -8.08
C LEU A 62 2.49 -1.80 -8.98
N ARG A 63 1.81 -1.84 -10.12
CA ARG A 63 2.06 -2.71 -11.27
C ARG A 63 2.10 -1.88 -12.53
N SER A 64 3.30 -1.58 -13.03
CA SER A 64 3.47 -0.83 -14.29
C SER A 64 2.88 -1.55 -15.50
N ASP A 65 2.78 -2.88 -15.41
CA ASP A 65 2.13 -3.75 -16.39
C ASP A 65 0.64 -3.95 -16.12
N GLY A 66 0.03 -3.25 -15.14
CA GLY A 66 -1.35 -3.48 -14.73
C GLY A 66 -2.36 -3.32 -15.87
N ALA A 67 -2.27 -2.23 -16.63
CA ALA A 67 -3.15 -1.95 -17.78
C ALA A 67 -4.66 -2.15 -17.48
N GLY A 68 -5.10 -1.81 -16.26
CA GLY A 68 -6.48 -1.98 -15.79
C GLY A 68 -6.87 -3.43 -15.43
N ARG A 69 -5.97 -4.39 -15.55
CA ARG A 69 -6.22 -5.80 -15.20
C ARG A 69 -6.23 -5.97 -13.68
N THR A 70 -7.23 -6.71 -13.19
CA THR A 70 -7.41 -7.01 -11.76
C THR A 70 -7.56 -8.52 -11.56
N VAL A 71 -8.78 -9.05 -11.71
CA VAL A 71 -9.11 -10.48 -11.51
C VAL A 71 -8.38 -11.34 -12.54
N GLY A 72 -7.73 -12.40 -12.08
CA GLY A 72 -6.92 -13.31 -12.91
C GLY A 72 -5.54 -12.76 -13.29
N PHE A 73 -5.26 -11.48 -12.99
CA PHE A 73 -3.93 -10.88 -13.15
C PHE A 73 -3.21 -10.75 -11.81
N ILE A 74 -3.90 -10.24 -10.77
CA ILE A 74 -3.41 -10.27 -9.39
C ILE A 74 -3.85 -11.61 -8.79
N PRO A 75 -2.91 -12.49 -8.38
CA PRO A 75 -3.27 -13.77 -7.78
C PRO A 75 -4.06 -13.62 -6.49
N ASP A 76 -4.91 -14.61 -6.19
CA ASP A 76 -5.58 -14.69 -4.89
C ASP A 76 -4.56 -14.73 -3.77
N GLY A 77 -4.87 -14.00 -2.69
CA GLY A 77 -3.94 -13.82 -1.58
C GLY A 77 -2.81 -12.82 -1.85
N GLN A 78 -2.78 -12.13 -3.01
CA GLN A 78 -1.79 -11.09 -3.32
C GLN A 78 -2.42 -9.73 -3.63
N LEU A 79 -3.66 -9.52 -3.20
CA LEU A 79 -4.41 -8.30 -3.51
C LEU A 79 -3.80 -7.07 -2.83
N CYS A 80 -3.25 -7.21 -1.62
CA CYS A 80 -2.71 -6.10 -0.85
C CYS A 80 -1.33 -5.65 -1.37
N SER A 81 -0.53 -6.57 -1.89
CA SER A 81 0.71 -6.26 -2.60
C SER A 81 0.53 -5.92 -4.08
N GLY A 82 -0.64 -6.20 -4.66
CA GLY A 82 -0.87 -6.14 -6.11
C GLY A 82 -0.04 -7.17 -6.89
N GLY A 83 0.37 -8.26 -6.23
CA GLY A 83 1.33 -9.23 -6.77
C GLY A 83 2.75 -8.68 -6.93
N ASN A 84 3.09 -7.59 -6.23
CA ASN A 84 4.44 -7.05 -6.20
C ASN A 84 5.24 -7.71 -5.06
N PRO A 85 6.31 -8.47 -5.36
CA PRO A 85 7.08 -9.20 -4.34
C PRO A 85 7.66 -8.29 -3.24
N GLY A 86 7.97 -7.03 -3.57
CA GLY A 86 8.49 -6.04 -2.61
C GLY A 86 7.48 -5.58 -1.56
N TYR A 87 6.22 -6.03 -1.64
CA TYR A 87 5.16 -5.74 -0.68
C TYR A 87 4.46 -7.02 -0.19
N SER A 88 5.04 -8.21 -0.40
CA SER A 88 4.37 -9.48 -0.10
C SER A 88 4.03 -9.67 1.38
N GLY A 89 4.76 -9.03 2.31
CA GLY A 89 4.43 -9.04 3.74
C GLY A 89 3.10 -8.35 4.06
N PHE A 90 2.62 -7.45 3.21
CA PHE A 90 1.32 -6.82 3.37
C PHE A 90 0.15 -7.72 2.97
N ASP A 91 0.42 -8.91 2.41
CA ASP A 91 -0.59 -9.93 2.14
C ASP A 91 -0.86 -10.87 3.32
N LEU A 92 -0.07 -10.78 4.40
CA LEU A 92 -0.22 -11.65 5.56
C LEU A 92 -1.64 -11.60 6.13
N ALA A 93 -2.25 -12.78 6.27
CA ALA A 93 -3.57 -12.96 6.86
C ALA A 93 -3.44 -12.89 8.39
N ARG A 94 -3.73 -11.72 8.96
CA ARG A 94 -3.65 -11.43 10.39
C ARG A 94 -4.82 -10.57 10.85
N ASP A 95 -5.11 -10.60 12.14
CA ASP A 95 -6.18 -9.86 12.81
C ASP A 95 -5.70 -8.67 13.65
N ASP A 96 -4.39 -8.44 13.70
CA ASP A 96 -3.72 -7.40 14.50
C ASP A 96 -3.10 -6.27 13.67
N TRP A 97 -3.54 -6.11 12.42
CA TRP A 97 -3.22 -4.94 11.61
C TRP A 97 -3.77 -3.66 12.25
N PRO A 98 -3.12 -2.49 12.06
CA PRO A 98 -3.74 -1.21 12.38
C PRO A 98 -5.04 -1.02 11.59
N VAL A 99 -6.07 -0.48 12.25
CA VAL A 99 -7.41 -0.34 11.68
C VAL A 99 -7.96 1.08 11.87
N THR A 100 -8.76 1.53 10.91
CA THR A 100 -9.72 2.61 11.12
C THR A 100 -11.04 2.01 11.62
N HIS A 101 -11.56 2.49 12.75
CA HIS A 101 -12.90 2.13 13.21
C HIS A 101 -13.96 2.92 12.44
N LEU A 102 -14.89 2.22 11.80
CA LEU A 102 -15.95 2.80 10.99
C LEU A 102 -17.33 2.44 11.56
N THR A 103 -18.30 3.33 11.35
CA THR A 103 -19.71 3.10 11.69
C THR A 103 -20.50 2.81 10.42
N ALA A 104 -21.17 1.66 10.35
CA ALA A 104 -21.99 1.29 9.21
C ALA A 104 -23.08 2.34 8.94
N GLY A 105 -23.20 2.80 7.70
CA GLY A 105 -24.18 3.80 7.27
C GLY A 105 -23.81 5.26 7.57
N ALA A 106 -22.70 5.51 8.27
CA ALA A 106 -22.17 6.87 8.44
C ALA A 106 -21.44 7.35 7.17
N GLN A 107 -21.38 8.67 6.98
CA GLN A 107 -20.54 9.28 5.96
C GLN A 107 -19.07 9.22 6.40
N LEU A 108 -18.19 8.93 5.44
CA LEU A 108 -16.73 8.93 5.62
C LEU A 108 -16.11 9.77 4.51
N ASP A 109 -15.23 10.69 4.90
CA ASP A 109 -14.40 11.42 3.96
C ASP A 109 -13.14 10.60 3.67
N PHE A 110 -12.99 10.19 2.41
CA PHE A 110 -11.83 9.43 1.96
C PHE A 110 -10.68 10.37 1.63
N SER A 111 -9.47 9.99 2.01
CA SER A 111 -8.25 10.68 1.56
C SER A 111 -7.26 9.70 0.94
N TYR A 112 -6.69 10.12 -0.20
CA TYR A 112 -5.71 9.37 -0.96
C TYR A 112 -4.49 10.24 -1.18
N ASN A 113 -3.31 9.73 -0.85
CA ASN A 113 -2.06 10.42 -1.11
C ASN A 113 -1.75 10.35 -2.61
N ALA A 114 -1.59 11.49 -3.27
CA ALA A 114 -1.11 11.56 -4.65
C ALA A 114 0.36 12.00 -4.67
N TRP A 115 1.26 11.13 -4.20
CA TRP A 115 2.70 11.41 -4.08
C TRP A 115 3.31 11.92 -5.39
N ALA A 116 2.92 11.28 -6.49
CA ALA A 116 3.17 11.75 -7.85
C ALA A 116 1.90 11.49 -8.67
N ALA A 117 1.45 12.52 -9.40
CA ALA A 117 0.28 12.50 -10.26
C ALA A 117 0.53 13.35 -11.51
#